data_AF-A0A957LUC3-F1
#
_entry.id   AF-A0A957LUC3-F1
#
_cell.length_a   1.000
_cell.length_b   1.000
_cell.length_c   1.000
_cell.angle_alpha   90.00
_cell.angle_beta   90.00
_cell.angle_gamma   90.00
#
_symmetry.space_group_name_H-M   'P 1'
#
loop_
_entity.id
_entity.type
_entity.pdbx_description
1 polymer ?
#
loop_
_entity_poly.entity_id
_entity_poly.type
_entity_poly.pdbx_seq_one_letter_code
_entity_poly.pdbx_strand_id
1 'polypeptide(L)'
;MGVAKRFGVLRFISNLLKVLAWIILALSMIAAIALVVTGSNIAATFAGISPLGEALFQSGGGIVAGIGLLFLGLIYFLIFYAAGEGIQAQLAIEENTRLTAALLLRMHEETRPQEAEETYLVGGFATEPFEPPQSFE
;
A
#
# COMPACT_ATOMS: atom_id res chain seq x y z
N MET A 1 4.12 24.12 8.69
CA MET A 1 2.79 23.61 9.10
C MET A 1 2.76 22.11 8.87
N GLY A 2 2.71 21.31 9.94
CA GLY A 2 2.76 19.85 9.86
C GLY A 2 1.51 19.30 9.20
N VAL A 3 1.68 18.60 8.10
CA VAL A 3 0.60 18.03 7.32
C VAL A 3 -0.10 16.93 8.14
N ALA A 4 -1.38 17.12 8.48
CA ALA A 4 -2.15 16.17 9.28
C ALA A 4 -2.03 14.74 8.72
N LYS A 5 -1.72 13.78 9.60
CA LYS A 5 -1.51 12.36 9.27
C LYS A 5 -2.87 11.67 9.10
N ARG A 6 -3.44 11.72 7.89
CA ARG A 6 -4.85 11.34 7.64
C ARG A 6 -5.08 9.84 7.40
N PHE A 7 -4.02 9.06 7.22
CA PHE A 7 -4.12 7.68 6.74
C PHE A 7 -3.97 6.61 7.83
N GLY A 8 -4.23 6.96 9.09
CA GLY A 8 -4.15 6.01 10.21
C GLY A 8 -5.07 4.79 10.03
N VAL A 9 -6.28 5.02 9.52
CA VAL A 9 -7.26 3.96 9.26
C VAL A 9 -6.77 3.00 8.15
N LEU A 10 -6.14 3.51 7.09
CA LEU A 10 -5.63 2.67 6.00
C LEU A 10 -4.44 1.82 6.45
N ARG A 11 -3.54 2.37 7.29
CA ARG A 11 -2.47 1.58 7.94
C ARG A 11 -3.05 0.49 8.83
N PHE A 12 -4.10 0.81 9.58
CA PHE A 12 -4.80 -0.18 10.40
C PHE A 12 -5.42 -1.29 9.56
N ILE A 13 -6.15 -0.95 8.49
CA ILE A 13 -6.77 -1.94 7.59
C ILE A 13 -5.71 -2.83 6.93
N SER A 14 -4.60 -2.25 6.48
CA SER A 14 -3.50 -3.00 5.89
C SER A 14 -2.87 -4.00 6.87
N ASN A 15 -2.66 -3.59 8.13
CA ASN A 15 -2.22 -4.49 9.19
C ASN A 15 -3.27 -5.55 9.53
N LEU A 16 -4.55 -5.18 9.56
CA LEU A 16 -5.66 -6.09 9.81
C LEU A 16 -5.73 -7.18 8.72
N LEU A 17 -5.59 -6.82 7.44
CA LEU A 17 -5.54 -7.78 6.33
C LEU A 17 -4.39 -8.77 6.48
N LYS A 18 -3.21 -8.32 6.90
CA LYS A 18 -2.07 -9.21 7.19
C LYS A 18 -2.38 -10.17 8.34
N VAL A 19 -2.99 -9.69 9.42
CA VAL A 19 -3.39 -10.54 10.56
C VAL A 19 -4.44 -11.57 10.11
N LEU A 20 -5.45 -11.15 9.33
CA LEU A 20 -6.45 -12.05 8.77
C LEU A 20 -5.81 -13.09 7.84
N ALA A 21 -4.81 -12.73 7.05
CA ALA A 21 -4.07 -13.68 6.23
C ALA A 21 -3.47 -14.79 7.09
N TRP A 22 -2.76 -14.43 8.16
CA TRP A 22 -2.18 -15.41 9.10
C TRP A 22 -3.23 -16.30 9.76
N ILE A 23 -4.38 -15.74 10.12
CA ILE A 23 -5.50 -16.50 10.68
C ILE A 23 -6.02 -17.52 9.66
N ILE A 24 -6.24 -17.11 8.41
CA ILE A 24 -6.70 -18.01 7.33
C ILE A 24 -5.71 -19.13 7.10
N LEU A 25 -4.41 -18.82 7.07
CA LEU A 25 -3.37 -19.83 6.91
C LEU A 25 -3.39 -20.84 8.06
N ALA A 26 -3.43 -20.37 9.30
CA ALA A 26 -3.49 -21.24 10.49
C ALA A 26 -4.74 -22.13 10.49
N LEU A 27 -5.90 -21.57 10.18
CA LEU A 27 -7.16 -22.31 10.10
C LEU A 27 -7.13 -23.35 8.98
N SER A 28 -6.60 -23.00 7.80
CA SER A 28 -6.47 -23.95 6.69
C SER A 28 -5.55 -25.11 7.04
N MET A 29 -4.48 -24.85 7.82
CA MET A 29 -3.55 -25.87 8.28
C MET A 29 -4.21 -26.84 9.27
N ILE A 30 -4.93 -26.31 10.26
CA ILE A 30 -5.67 -27.13 11.23
C ILE A 30 -6.75 -27.95 10.53
N ALA A 31 -7.52 -27.32 9.64
CA ALA A 31 -8.59 -27.99 8.90
C ALA A 31 -8.05 -29.09 7.97
N ALA A 32 -6.92 -28.87 7.31
CA ALA A 32 -6.29 -29.88 6.47
C ALA A 32 -5.81 -31.09 7.28
N ILE A 33 -5.19 -30.87 8.43
CA ILE A 33 -4.80 -31.95 9.34
C ILE A 33 -6.04 -32.72 9.80
N ALA A 34 -7.11 -32.01 10.17
CA ALA A 34 -8.37 -32.63 10.56
C ALA A 34 -8.93 -33.52 9.44
N LEU A 35 -8.92 -33.07 8.18
CA LEU A 35 -9.36 -33.86 7.03
C LEU A 35 -8.50 -35.11 6.80
N VAL A 36 -7.18 -35.01 6.98
CA VAL A 36 -6.28 -36.17 6.84
C VAL A 36 -6.56 -37.22 7.91
N VAL A 37 -6.74 -36.79 9.17
CA VAL A 37 -6.95 -37.70 10.31
C VAL A 37 -8.35 -38.30 10.33
N THR A 38 -9.37 -37.53 9.93
CA THR A 38 -10.78 -37.92 10.06
C THR A 38 -11.45 -38.30 8.74
N GLY A 39 -10.78 -38.12 7.59
CA GLY A 39 -11.38 -38.24 6.27
C GLY A 39 -12.11 -39.55 6.00
N SER A 40 -11.56 -40.69 6.47
CA SER A 40 -12.21 -42.00 6.33
C SER A 40 -13.47 -42.15 7.18
N ASN A 41 -13.55 -41.48 8.34
CA ASN A 41 -14.73 -41.48 9.20
C ASN A 41 -15.80 -40.53 8.65
N ILE A 42 -15.38 -39.41 8.05
CA ILE A 42 -16.26 -38.43 7.39
C ILE A 42 -16.94 -39.04 6.16
N ALA A 43 -16.27 -39.94 5.45
CA ALA A 43 -16.84 -40.65 4.29
C ALA A 43 -18.17 -41.33 4.60
N ALA A 44 -18.29 -41.95 5.78
CA ALA A 44 -19.52 -42.62 6.22
C ALA A 44 -20.67 -41.63 6.47
N THR A 45 -20.37 -40.39 6.86
CA THR A 45 -21.37 -39.32 7.04
C THR A 45 -21.90 -38.82 5.69
N PHE A 46 -21.06 -38.81 4.65
CA PHE A 46 -21.44 -38.35 3.32
C PHE A 46 -21.98 -39.47 2.41
N ALA A 47 -21.81 -40.73 2.80
CA ALA A 47 -22.34 -41.89 2.11
C ALA A 47 -23.87 -41.76 1.94
N GLY A 48 -24.33 -41.75 0.68
CA GLY A 48 -25.75 -41.60 0.35
C GLY A 48 -26.32 -40.17 0.41
N ILE A 49 -25.57 -39.16 0.87
CA ILE A 49 -25.98 -37.74 0.83
C ILE A 49 -25.47 -37.07 -0.45
N SER A 50 -24.22 -37.34 -0.82
CA SER A 50 -23.61 -36.75 -2.01
C SER A 50 -22.62 -37.73 -2.63
N PRO A 51 -22.83 -38.19 -3.87
CA PRO A 51 -21.89 -39.08 -4.54
C PRO A 51 -20.52 -38.40 -4.75
N LEU A 52 -20.49 -37.07 -4.86
CA LEU A 52 -19.24 -36.31 -4.92
C LEU A 52 -18.51 -36.30 -3.57
N GLY A 53 -19.24 -36.10 -2.47
CA GLY A 53 -18.67 -36.14 -1.13
C GLY A 53 -18.15 -37.53 -0.78
N GLU A 54 -18.90 -38.56 -1.12
CA GLU A 54 -18.47 -39.96 -0.94
C GLU A 54 -17.19 -40.26 -1.73
N ALA A 55 -17.13 -39.89 -3.01
CA ALA A 55 -15.93 -40.08 -3.84
C ALA A 55 -14.71 -39.30 -3.32
N LEU A 56 -14.91 -38.06 -2.83
CA LEU A 56 -13.84 -37.22 -2.29
C LEU A 56 -13.27 -37.72 -0.96
N PHE A 57 -14.03 -38.50 -0.19
CA PHE A 57 -13.64 -38.96 1.16
C PHE A 57 -13.44 -40.47 1.27
N GLN A 58 -13.56 -41.23 0.18
CA GLN A 58 -13.15 -42.65 0.11
C GLN A 58 -11.66 -42.85 0.45
N SER A 59 -11.17 -44.10 0.50
CA SER A 59 -9.80 -44.43 0.94
C SER A 59 -8.73 -43.55 0.27
N GLY A 60 -8.04 -42.72 1.06
CA GLY A 60 -7.02 -41.76 0.58
C GLY A 60 -7.56 -40.38 0.18
N GLY A 61 -8.86 -40.21 0.02
CA GLY A 61 -9.52 -38.96 -0.36
C GLY A 61 -9.32 -37.82 0.65
N GLY A 62 -9.30 -38.13 1.95
CA GLY A 62 -8.97 -37.15 3.00
C GLY A 62 -7.59 -36.50 2.84
N ILE A 63 -6.61 -37.24 2.29
CA ILE A 63 -5.27 -36.69 2.01
C ILE A 63 -5.33 -35.72 0.83
N VAL A 64 -5.97 -36.11 -0.26
CA VAL A 64 -6.13 -35.26 -1.46
C VAL A 64 -6.92 -34.00 -1.11
N ALA A 65 -8.03 -34.14 -0.37
CA ALA A 65 -8.83 -33.02 0.11
C ALA A 65 -8.05 -32.11 1.05
N GLY A 66 -7.26 -32.67 1.98
CA GLY A 66 -6.38 -31.91 2.86
C GLY A 66 -5.32 -31.11 2.12
N ILE A 67 -4.65 -31.71 1.14
CA ILE A 67 -3.67 -31.02 0.28
C ILE A 67 -4.35 -29.91 -0.54
N GLY A 68 -5.51 -30.19 -1.14
CA GLY A 68 -6.28 -29.19 -1.88
C GLY A 68 -6.69 -28.00 -1.01
N LEU A 69 -7.14 -28.27 0.22
CA LEU A 69 -7.50 -27.23 1.19
C LEU A 69 -6.28 -26.41 1.63
N LEU A 70 -5.12 -27.04 1.88
CA LEU A 70 -3.87 -26.33 2.17
C LEU A 70 -3.48 -25.40 1.02
N PHE A 71 -3.55 -25.89 -0.21
CA PHE A 71 -3.17 -25.12 -1.37
C PHE A 71 -4.11 -23.92 -1.58
N LEU A 72 -5.42 -24.13 -1.42
CA LEU A 72 -6.40 -23.05 -1.45
C LEU A 72 -6.17 -22.03 -0.33
N GLY A 73 -5.93 -22.50 0.90
CA GLY A 73 -5.60 -21.66 2.05
C GLY A 73 -4.33 -20.83 1.83
N LEU A 74 -3.30 -21.42 1.21
CA LEU A 74 -2.07 -20.74 0.84
C LEU A 74 -2.32 -19.65 -0.21
N ILE A 75 -3.13 -19.91 -1.23
CA ILE A 75 -3.50 -18.90 -2.23
C ILE A 75 -4.23 -17.73 -1.56
N TYR A 76 -5.22 -18.01 -0.71
CA TYR A 76 -5.93 -16.95 0.01
C TYR A 76 -5.01 -16.17 0.94
N PHE A 77 -4.11 -16.84 1.67
CA PHE A 77 -3.08 -16.19 2.46
C PHE A 77 -2.28 -15.19 1.62
N LEU A 78 -1.79 -15.61 0.45
CA LEU A 78 -1.02 -14.76 -0.44
C LEU A 78 -1.83 -13.56 -0.93
N ILE A 79 -3.08 -13.75 -1.32
CA ILE A 79 -3.97 -12.66 -1.79
C ILE A 79 -4.17 -11.62 -0.69
N PHE A 80 -4.54 -12.05 0.53
CA PHE A 80 -4.79 -11.12 1.64
C PHE A 80 -3.52 -10.42 2.11
N TYR A 81 -2.41 -11.16 2.20
CA TYR A 81 -1.13 -10.60 2.62
C TYR A 81 -0.61 -9.58 1.59
N ALA A 82 -0.65 -9.93 0.30
CA ALA A 82 -0.23 -9.04 -0.78
C ALA A 82 -1.13 -7.80 -0.89
N ALA A 83 -2.44 -7.94 -0.68
CA ALA A 83 -3.36 -6.80 -0.62
C ALA A 83 -3.00 -5.85 0.55
N GLY A 84 -2.68 -6.41 1.72
CA GLY A 84 -2.18 -5.64 2.86
C GLY A 84 -0.90 -4.88 2.53
N GLU A 85 0.12 -5.55 2.00
CA GLU A 85 1.38 -4.93 1.55
C GLU A 85 1.17 -3.87 0.45
N GLY A 86 0.27 -4.13 -0.50
CA GLY A 86 -0.06 -3.20 -1.58
C GLY A 86 -0.58 -1.86 -1.07
N ILE A 87 -1.47 -1.87 -0.08
CA ILE A 87 -1.97 -0.65 0.56
C ILE A 87 -0.84 0.11 1.26
N GLN A 88 0.05 -0.60 1.96
CA GLN A 88 1.22 0.00 2.61
C GLN A 88 2.17 0.66 1.59
N ALA A 89 2.42 -0.01 0.47
CA ALA A 89 3.26 0.51 -0.60
C ALA A 89 2.66 1.78 -1.23
N GLN A 90 1.36 1.78 -1.55
CA GLN A 90 0.68 2.95 -2.10
C GLN A 90 0.75 4.16 -1.15
N LEU A 91 0.54 3.92 0.15
CA LEU A 91 0.63 4.98 1.14
C LEU A 91 2.04 5.56 1.25
N ALA A 92 3.07 4.70 1.18
CA ALA A 92 4.46 5.14 1.18
C ALA A 92 4.81 6.00 -0.05
N ILE A 93 4.28 5.64 -1.23
CA ILE A 93 4.45 6.44 -2.46
C ILE A 93 3.83 7.83 -2.30
N GLU A 94 2.62 7.91 -1.75
CA GLU A 94 1.95 9.20 -1.52
C GLU A 94 2.73 10.06 -0.51
N GLU A 95 3.17 9.47 0.60
CA GLU A 95 3.93 10.17 1.63
C GLU A 95 5.25 10.74 1.06
N ASN A 96 5.98 9.95 0.27
CA ASN A 96 7.21 10.40 -0.40
C ASN A 96 6.95 11.52 -1.42
N THR A 97 5.85 11.45 -2.17
CA THR A 97 5.49 12.48 -3.15
C THR A 97 5.18 13.81 -2.46
N ARG A 98 4.47 13.78 -1.32
CA ARG A 98 4.14 14.99 -0.55
C ARG A 98 5.38 15.62 0.09
N LEU A 99 6.30 14.81 0.60
CA LEU A 99 7.56 15.29 1.14
C LEU A 99 8.43 15.93 0.06
N THR A 100 8.48 15.33 -1.13
CA THR A 100 9.22 15.88 -2.27
C THR A 100 8.64 17.23 -2.71
N ALA A 101 7.32 17.35 -2.83
CA ALA A 101 6.68 18.62 -3.18
C ALA A 101 6.95 19.72 -2.13
N ALA A 102 6.91 19.37 -0.85
CA ALA A 102 7.24 20.32 0.23
C ALA A 102 8.70 20.78 0.17
N LEU A 103 9.63 19.87 -0.13
CA LEU A 103 11.05 20.18 -0.29
C LEU A 103 11.29 21.11 -1.50
N LEU A 104 10.68 20.82 -2.64
CA LEU A 104 10.79 21.65 -3.85
C LEU A 104 10.27 23.08 -3.64
N LEU A 105 9.12 23.23 -2.96
CA LEU A 105 8.58 24.55 -2.63
C LEU A 105 9.51 25.32 -1.69
N ARG A 106 10.06 24.65 -0.68
CA ARG A 106 11.02 25.26 0.23
C ARG A 106 12.29 25.73 -0.49
N MET A 107 12.86 24.92 -1.38
CA MET A 107 14.02 25.33 -2.18
C MET A 107 13.70 26.53 -3.09
N HIS A 108 12.50 26.57 -3.67
CA HIS A 108 12.05 27.72 -4.48
C HIS A 108 11.93 29.00 -3.63
N GLU A 109 11.39 28.92 -2.42
CA GLU A 109 11.33 30.04 -1.48
C GLU A 109 12.73 30.52 -1.05
N GLU A 110 13.67 29.60 -0.79
CA GLU A 110 15.07 29.92 -0.44
C GLU A 110 15.85 30.58 -1.60
N THR A 111 15.44 30.36 -2.86
CA THR A 111 16.08 30.96 -4.06
C THR A 111 15.55 32.38 -4.36
N ARG A 112 14.30 32.70 -4.00
CA ARG A 112 13.66 34.01 -4.25
C ARG A 112 14.24 35.25 -3.52
N PRO A 113 15.09 35.19 -2.47
CA PRO A 113 15.64 36.41 -1.87
C PRO A 113 16.81 37.03 -2.65
N GLN A 114 17.51 36.29 -3.52
CA GLN A 114 18.71 36.80 -4.20
C GLN A 114 18.40 37.55 -5.50
N GLU A 115 17.42 37.11 -6.29
CA GLU A 115 17.08 37.78 -7.57
C GLU A 115 16.35 39.12 -7.40
N ALA A 116 15.57 39.28 -6.32
CA ALA A 116 14.87 40.53 -6.05
C ALA A 116 15.86 41.63 -5.63
N GLU A 117 16.84 41.33 -4.77
CA GLU A 117 17.85 42.31 -4.36
C GLU A 117 18.86 42.61 -5.48
N GLU A 118 19.32 41.62 -6.25
CA GLU A 118 20.24 41.86 -7.36
C GLU A 118 19.59 42.63 -8.52
N THR A 119 18.30 42.43 -8.82
CA THR A 119 17.62 43.20 -9.88
C THR A 119 17.43 44.67 -9.49
N TYR A 120 17.28 44.99 -8.19
CA TYR A 120 17.27 46.38 -7.70
C TYR A 120 18.68 46.99 -7.55
N LEU A 121 19.73 46.16 -7.42
CA LEU A 121 21.12 46.62 -7.32
C LEU A 121 21.85 46.70 -8.67
N VAL A 122 21.38 45.99 -9.70
CA VAL A 122 21.97 45.96 -11.06
C VAL A 122 21.20 46.86 -12.06
N GLY A 123 20.08 47.44 -11.65
CA GLY A 123 19.36 48.50 -12.37
C GLY A 123 19.93 49.89 -12.06
N GLY A 124 21.23 50.09 -12.30
CA GLY A 124 21.90 51.38 -12.20
C GLY A 124 21.40 52.37 -13.24
N PHE A 125 20.20 52.93 -13.05
CA PHE A 125 19.89 54.24 -13.58
C PHE A 125 20.66 55.25 -12.74
N ALA A 126 21.86 55.54 -13.24
CA ALA A 126 22.63 56.69 -12.84
C ALA A 126 21.70 57.90 -12.71
N THR A 127 21.75 58.51 -11.55
CA THR A 127 21.27 59.86 -11.27
C THR A 127 22.05 60.86 -12.13
N GLU A 128 21.87 60.84 -13.45
CA GLU A 128 22.33 61.96 -14.26
C GLU A 128 21.38 63.13 -13.97
N PRO A 129 21.90 64.28 -13.48
CA PRO A 129 21.09 65.48 -13.32
C PRO A 129 20.52 65.87 -14.68
N PHE A 130 19.21 66.09 -14.75
CA PHE A 130 18.56 66.60 -15.94
C PHE A 130 19.09 68.01 -16.27
N GLU A 131 19.90 68.13 -17.33
CA GLU A 131 20.26 69.43 -17.91
C GLU A 131 19.16 69.86 -18.91
N PRO A 132 18.44 70.96 -18.66
CA PRO A 132 17.48 71.47 -19.62
C PRO A 132 18.20 72.02 -20.86
N PRO A 133 17.61 71.85 -22.07
CA PRO A 133 18.22 72.33 -23.31
C PRO A 133 18.39 73.85 -23.28
N GLN A 134 19.62 74.31 -23.54
CA GLN A 134 19.94 75.73 -23.73
C GLN A 134 19.12 76.25 -24.91
N SER A 135 18.30 77.28 -24.64
CA SER A 135 17.55 78.01 -25.66
C SER A 135 18.51 78.67 -26.64
N PHE A 136 18.37 78.35 -27.93
CA PHE A 136 19.05 79.06 -29.00
C PHE A 136 18.40 80.44 -29.19
N GLU A 137 19.20 81.50 -29.05
CA GLU A 137 18.87 82.86 -29.51
C GLU A 137 18.86 82.95 -31.04
#